data_AF-A0A5I4XZB1-F1
#
_entry.id   AF-A0A5I4XZB1-F1
#
_cell.length_a   1.000
_cell.length_b   1.000
_cell.length_c   1.000
_cell.angle_alpha   90.00
_cell.angle_beta   90.00
_cell.angle_gamma   90.00
#
_symmetry.space_group_name_H-M   'P 1'
#
loop_
_entity.id
_entity.type
_entity.pdbx_description
1 polymer ?
#
loop_
_entity_poly.entity_id
_entity_poly.type
_entity_poly.pdbx_seq_one_letter_code
_entity_poly.pdbx_strand_id
1 'polypeptide(L)'
;MTIQASVKIEDLSSSDIKKSIDTIRNIIINGINDTKKVIFICGKDKSDKESYRFKISQLLEHNTNYQLAYPEDLFEDLLEGQANNSLLSLEQQLAEAVDLIILIPESPGSFAELGAFSTRKELAEKMLVLRQNKYKADKSFINHGPIRLVRSAKGKILDIPHDFDYKNKEHFSEIIKTVKKMIPSGRRSKSINNILLYQNHILLLIYLFDELNITSIHKLMSMVLEKKLTNQELIGCKAAIHSLTRSQFIDKIGNEYILTDRGFSDVQLKYYALNEITNLRISIMNKQL
;
A
#
# COMPACT_ATOMS: atom_id res chain seq x y z
N MET A 1 -10.65 -29.63 -13.97
CA MET A 1 -10.54 -28.81 -15.19
C MET A 1 -11.94 -28.52 -15.67
N THR A 2 -12.50 -27.38 -15.27
CA THR A 2 -13.72 -26.84 -15.86
C THR A 2 -13.26 -25.59 -16.59
N ILE A 3 -13.41 -25.56 -17.91
CA ILE A 3 -13.10 -24.40 -18.73
C ILE A 3 -14.11 -23.32 -18.31
N GLN A 4 -13.72 -22.40 -17.43
CA GLN A 4 -14.47 -21.17 -17.21
C GLN A 4 -14.33 -20.35 -18.50
N ALA A 5 -15.46 -20.07 -19.15
CA ALA A 5 -15.49 -19.16 -20.29
C ALA A 5 -14.90 -17.80 -19.85
N SER A 6 -13.88 -17.32 -20.55
CA SER A 6 -13.28 -16.01 -20.28
C SER A 6 -14.16 -14.90 -20.84
N VAL A 7 -14.24 -13.79 -20.10
CA VAL A 7 -15.02 -12.61 -20.51
C VAL A 7 -14.10 -11.64 -21.24
N LYS A 8 -14.58 -11.06 -22.36
CA LYS A 8 -13.93 -9.89 -22.95
C LYS A 8 -14.81 -8.67 -22.73
N ILE A 9 -14.19 -7.59 -22.25
CA ILE A 9 -14.87 -6.31 -22.05
C ILE A 9 -15.49 -5.74 -23.35
N GLU A 10 -14.95 -6.15 -24.49
CA GLU A 10 -15.37 -5.75 -25.84
C GLU A 10 -16.76 -6.33 -26.20
N ASP A 11 -17.15 -7.44 -25.56
CA ASP A 11 -18.42 -8.12 -25.77
C ASP A 11 -19.57 -7.53 -24.92
N LEU A 12 -19.26 -6.58 -24.02
CA LEU A 12 -20.23 -6.01 -23.08
C LEU A 12 -20.79 -4.68 -23.57
N SER A 13 -22.11 -4.51 -23.43
CA SER A 13 -22.77 -3.25 -23.75
C SER A 13 -22.32 -2.12 -22.80
N SER A 14 -22.27 -0.88 -23.30
CA SER A 14 -21.90 0.29 -22.49
C SER A 14 -22.79 0.50 -21.26
N SER A 15 -24.07 0.09 -21.33
CA SER A 15 -25.02 0.21 -20.21
C SER A 15 -24.76 -0.85 -19.13
N ASP A 16 -24.36 -2.06 -19.53
CA ASP A 16 -24.03 -3.15 -18.61
C ASP A 16 -22.70 -2.92 -17.88
N ILE A 17 -21.70 -2.40 -18.58
CA ILE A 17 -20.45 -1.97 -17.96
C ILE A 17 -20.76 -0.89 -16.91
N LYS A 18 -21.56 0.13 -17.25
CA LYS A 18 -21.87 1.23 -16.32
C LYS A 18 -22.56 0.74 -15.04
N LYS A 19 -23.56 -0.15 -15.13
CA LYS A 19 -24.20 -0.74 -13.94
C LYS A 19 -23.21 -1.51 -13.06
N SER A 20 -22.29 -2.24 -13.69
CA SER A 20 -21.25 -2.99 -12.97
C SER A 20 -20.27 -2.06 -12.26
N ILE A 21 -19.93 -0.91 -12.87
CA ILE A 21 -18.98 0.07 -12.31
C ILE A 21 -19.45 0.64 -10.97
N ASP A 22 -20.73 0.95 -10.80
CA ASP A 22 -21.23 1.48 -9.52
C ASP A 22 -21.03 0.46 -8.39
N THR A 23 -21.31 -0.82 -8.65
CA THR A 23 -21.04 -1.91 -7.71
C THR A 23 -19.54 -2.08 -7.47
N ILE A 24 -18.71 -2.04 -8.51
CA ILE A 24 -17.24 -2.13 -8.38
C ILE A 24 -16.70 -1.01 -7.50
N ARG A 25 -17.16 0.22 -7.71
CA ARG A 25 -16.77 1.38 -6.89
C ARG A 25 -17.13 1.17 -5.43
N ASN A 26 -18.34 0.69 -5.15
CA ASN A 26 -18.75 0.36 -3.78
C ASN A 26 -17.84 -0.72 -3.16
N ILE A 27 -17.52 -1.78 -3.91
CA ILE A 27 -16.61 -2.85 -3.45
C ILE A 27 -15.20 -2.32 -3.19
N ILE A 28 -14.69 -1.42 -4.03
CA ILE A 28 -13.37 -0.81 -3.83
C ILE A 28 -13.34 0.02 -2.54
N ILE A 29 -14.36 0.85 -2.31
CA ILE A 29 -14.41 1.77 -1.17
C ILE A 29 -14.73 1.02 0.13
N ASN A 30 -15.71 0.12 0.10
CA ASN A 30 -16.34 -0.49 1.27
C ASN A 30 -16.10 -2.00 1.39
N GLY A 31 -15.77 -2.69 0.30
CA GLY A 31 -15.65 -4.15 0.27
C GLY A 31 -14.31 -4.72 0.74
N ILE A 32 -13.24 -3.92 0.75
CA ILE A 32 -11.90 -4.36 1.21
C ILE A 32 -11.95 -4.71 2.70
N ASN A 33 -11.33 -5.81 3.06
CA ASN A 33 -10.99 -6.16 4.43
C ASN A 33 -9.79 -5.30 4.89
N ASP A 34 -10.09 -4.15 5.47
CA ASP A 34 -9.12 -3.19 5.98
C ASP A 34 -8.79 -3.41 7.48
N THR A 35 -9.05 -4.62 7.99
CA THR A 35 -8.65 -4.96 9.37
C THR A 35 -7.15 -4.94 9.56
N LYS A 36 -6.40 -5.19 8.49
CA LYS A 36 -4.95 -5.04 8.51
C LYS A 36 -4.56 -3.57 8.45
N LYS A 37 -3.72 -3.16 9.39
CA LYS A 37 -3.17 -1.82 9.51
C LYS A 37 -1.86 -1.75 8.78
N VAL A 38 -1.78 -0.84 7.83
CA VAL A 38 -0.60 -0.68 6.97
C VAL A 38 0.44 0.12 7.73
N ILE A 39 1.55 -0.55 8.05
CA ILE A 39 2.69 0.05 8.75
C ILE A 39 3.83 0.17 7.76
N PHE A 40 4.26 1.40 7.51
CA PHE A 40 5.49 1.64 6.76
C PHE A 40 6.69 1.49 7.68
N ILE A 41 7.65 0.68 7.27
CA ILE A 41 8.91 0.51 8.00
C ILE A 41 10.04 1.14 7.19
N CYS A 42 10.66 2.17 7.75
CA CYS A 42 11.77 2.94 7.19
C CYS A 42 13.04 2.75 8.03
N GLY A 43 14.21 2.70 7.40
CA GLY A 43 15.47 2.50 8.11
C GLY A 43 16.64 2.11 7.21
N LYS A 44 17.49 1.20 7.68
CA LYS A 44 18.55 0.62 6.83
C LYS A 44 17.95 -0.31 5.77
N ASP A 45 18.78 -0.84 4.87
CA ASP A 45 18.38 -1.86 3.91
C ASP A 45 17.61 -3.01 4.59
N LYS A 46 16.46 -3.39 4.02
CA LYS A 46 15.57 -4.40 4.61
C LYS A 46 16.18 -5.82 4.63
N SER A 47 17.21 -6.09 3.82
CA SER A 47 17.94 -7.36 3.80
C SER A 47 19.05 -7.43 4.87
N ASP A 48 19.41 -6.30 5.48
CA ASP A 48 20.39 -6.25 6.56
C ASP A 48 19.78 -6.76 7.87
N LYS A 49 20.05 -8.04 8.18
CA LYS A 49 19.53 -8.74 9.36
C LYS A 49 20.03 -8.15 10.69
N GLU A 50 21.13 -7.41 10.66
CA GLU A 50 21.68 -6.76 11.86
C GLU A 50 21.04 -5.40 12.14
N SER A 51 20.36 -4.83 11.15
CA SER A 51 19.69 -3.53 11.27
C SER A 51 18.58 -3.53 12.30
N TYR A 52 18.34 -2.36 12.91
CA TYR A 52 17.19 -2.19 13.80
C TYR A 52 15.89 -2.34 13.01
N ARG A 53 15.83 -1.84 11.76
CA ARG A 53 14.68 -2.00 10.86
C ARG A 53 14.26 -3.46 10.73
N PHE A 54 15.19 -4.37 10.44
CA PHE A 54 14.90 -5.80 10.32
C PHE A 54 14.41 -6.40 11.65
N LYS A 55 15.07 -6.08 12.77
CA LYS A 55 14.65 -6.59 14.09
C LYS A 55 13.23 -6.12 14.45
N ILE A 56 12.89 -4.88 14.12
CA ILE A 56 11.55 -4.31 14.34
C ILE A 56 10.52 -4.92 13.38
N SER A 57 10.88 -5.23 12.14
CA SER A 57 9.96 -5.92 11.22
C SER A 57 9.63 -7.32 11.73
N GLN A 58 10.63 -8.10 12.16
CA GLN A 58 10.41 -9.44 12.74
C GLN A 58 9.46 -9.40 13.95
N LEU A 59 9.60 -8.40 14.82
CA LEU A 59 8.71 -8.21 15.96
C LEU A 59 7.24 -8.00 15.53
N LEU A 60 7.00 -7.28 14.44
CA LEU A 60 5.66 -6.86 14.00
C LEU A 60 5.01 -7.85 13.03
N GLU A 61 5.79 -8.60 12.25
CA GLU A 61 5.33 -9.61 11.29
C GLU A 61 4.47 -10.70 11.95
N HIS A 62 4.73 -11.01 13.23
CA HIS A 62 3.95 -11.99 13.98
C HIS A 62 2.50 -11.56 14.25
N ASN A 63 2.18 -10.28 14.11
CA ASN A 63 0.83 -9.78 14.33
C ASN A 63 0.04 -9.78 13.02
N THR A 64 -0.94 -10.68 12.93
CA THR A 64 -1.79 -10.86 11.75
C THR A 64 -2.61 -9.62 11.37
N ASN A 65 -2.77 -8.67 12.30
CA ASN A 65 -3.49 -7.41 12.07
C ASN A 65 -2.60 -6.33 11.45
N TYR A 66 -1.31 -6.58 11.22
CA TYR A 66 -0.42 -5.63 10.60
C TYR A 66 -0.03 -6.09 9.20
N GLN A 67 0.02 -5.14 8.28
CA GLN A 67 0.64 -5.32 6.97
C GLN A 67 1.85 -4.39 6.92
N LEU A 68 3.04 -4.99 6.94
CA LEU A 68 4.26 -4.22 6.74
C LEU A 68 4.40 -3.89 5.25
N ALA A 69 4.73 -2.64 4.98
CA ALA A 69 5.07 -2.17 3.65
C ALA A 69 6.38 -1.41 3.72
N TYR A 70 7.20 -1.62 2.70
CA TYR A 70 8.50 -0.98 2.57
C TYR A 70 8.38 0.08 1.48
N PRO A 71 8.70 1.35 1.79
CA PRO A 71 8.50 2.43 0.84
C PRO A 71 9.22 2.13 -0.49
N GLU A 72 10.49 1.69 -0.45
CA GLU A 72 11.26 1.36 -1.65
C GLU A 72 10.56 0.39 -2.61
N ASP A 73 9.86 -0.63 -2.10
CA ASP A 73 9.15 -1.60 -2.94
C ASP A 73 7.96 -0.97 -3.68
N LEU A 74 7.26 -0.09 -2.97
CA LEU A 74 6.11 0.62 -3.54
C LEU A 74 6.56 1.65 -4.59
N PHE A 75 7.75 2.21 -4.41
CA PHE A 75 8.25 3.28 -5.25
C PHE A 75 9.05 2.78 -6.43
N GLU A 76 9.77 1.67 -6.33
CA GLU A 76 10.45 1.05 -7.48
C GLU A 76 9.51 0.97 -8.69
N ASP A 77 8.33 0.39 -8.50
CA ASP A 77 7.36 0.24 -9.59
C ASP A 77 6.80 1.57 -10.12
N LEU A 78 6.70 2.60 -9.28
CA LEU A 78 6.21 3.95 -9.64
C LEU A 78 7.29 4.84 -10.27
N LEU A 79 8.56 4.58 -9.95
CA LEU A 79 9.71 5.39 -10.34
C LEU A 79 10.51 4.76 -11.49
N GLU A 80 10.36 3.46 -11.73
CA GLU A 80 10.94 2.77 -12.88
C GLU A 80 10.50 3.45 -14.20
N GLY A 81 11.47 4.02 -14.91
CA GLY A 81 11.27 4.73 -16.19
C GLY A 81 10.87 6.21 -16.07
N GLN A 82 10.87 6.80 -14.88
CA GLN A 82 10.44 8.19 -14.64
C GLN A 82 11.55 8.99 -13.93
N ALA A 83 12.51 9.51 -14.70
CA ALA A 83 13.62 10.35 -14.19
C ALA A 83 13.17 11.63 -13.44
N ASN A 84 11.87 11.97 -13.44
CA ASN A 84 11.34 13.24 -12.95
C ASN A 84 10.43 13.12 -11.71
N ASN A 85 10.08 11.91 -11.25
CA ASN A 85 9.19 11.77 -10.10
C ASN A 85 9.99 11.61 -8.82
N SER A 86 9.89 12.58 -7.92
CA SER A 86 10.44 12.48 -6.57
C SER A 86 9.48 11.71 -5.67
N LEU A 87 10.03 10.93 -4.74
CA LEU A 87 9.30 10.35 -3.61
C LEU A 87 8.39 11.35 -2.90
N LEU A 88 8.92 12.56 -2.76
CA LEU A 88 8.29 13.66 -2.07
C LEU A 88 7.05 14.17 -2.81
N SER A 89 6.92 13.86 -4.11
CA SER A 89 5.72 14.20 -4.87
C SER A 89 4.51 13.31 -4.52
N LEU A 90 4.73 12.20 -3.79
CA LEU A 90 3.70 11.24 -3.40
C LEU A 90 3.32 11.32 -1.90
N GLU A 91 3.76 12.35 -1.18
CA GLU A 91 3.56 12.48 0.28
C GLU A 91 2.09 12.41 0.70
N GLN A 92 1.19 13.01 -0.07
CA GLN A 92 -0.25 12.98 0.22
C GLN A 92 -0.81 11.57 0.09
N GLN A 93 -0.47 10.90 -1.02
CA GLN A 93 -0.88 9.53 -1.30
C GLN A 93 -0.31 8.57 -0.26
N LEU A 94 0.94 8.80 0.17
CA LEU A 94 1.59 8.06 1.25
C LEU A 94 0.83 8.24 2.56
N ALA A 95 0.56 9.47 2.96
CA ALA A 95 -0.20 9.76 4.17
C ALA A 95 -1.55 9.04 4.11
N GLU A 96 -2.27 9.06 2.99
CA GLU A 96 -3.56 8.37 2.86
C GLU A 96 -3.46 6.84 2.88
N ALA A 97 -2.36 6.27 2.37
CA ALA A 97 -2.20 4.82 2.26
C ALA A 97 -1.85 4.15 3.60
N VAL A 98 -1.16 4.88 4.49
CA VAL A 98 -0.56 4.33 5.72
C VAL A 98 -1.32 4.68 6.99
N ASP A 99 -1.34 3.72 7.91
CA ASP A 99 -1.88 3.90 9.26
C ASP A 99 -0.82 4.38 10.25
N LEU A 100 0.43 3.93 10.07
CA LEU A 100 1.58 4.26 10.90
C LEU A 100 2.87 4.23 10.06
N ILE A 101 3.81 5.11 10.36
CA ILE A 101 5.17 5.09 9.82
C ILE A 101 6.12 4.84 10.98
N ILE A 102 6.85 3.74 10.98
CA ILE A 102 7.93 3.47 11.92
C ILE A 102 9.24 3.79 11.21
N LEU A 103 9.96 4.79 11.71
CA LEU A 103 11.21 5.25 11.11
C LEU A 103 12.38 5.09 12.08
N ILE A 104 13.41 4.38 11.64
CA ILE A 104 14.65 4.23 12.38
C ILE A 104 15.76 5.01 11.66
N PRO A 105 16.27 6.12 12.22
CA PRO A 105 17.33 6.90 11.59
C PRO A 105 18.69 6.20 11.82
N GLU A 106 19.03 5.25 10.95
CA GLU A 106 20.22 4.38 11.03
C GLU A 106 21.02 4.27 9.72
N SER A 107 20.61 5.01 8.67
CA SER A 107 21.21 5.00 7.34
C SER A 107 21.07 6.38 6.67
N PRO A 108 21.92 6.73 5.68
CA PRO A 108 21.77 7.97 4.90
C PRO A 108 20.36 8.20 4.35
N GLY A 109 19.73 7.15 3.80
CA GLY A 109 18.35 7.21 3.30
C GLY A 109 17.34 7.53 4.40
N SER A 110 17.41 6.83 5.53
CA SER A 110 16.49 7.07 6.66
C SER A 110 16.64 8.45 7.29
N PHE A 111 17.82 9.07 7.25
CA PHE A 111 18.00 10.46 7.67
C PHE A 111 17.31 11.43 6.72
N ALA A 112 17.39 11.17 5.41
CA ALA A 112 16.68 11.96 4.40
C ALA A 112 15.16 11.81 4.54
N GLU A 113 14.66 10.58 4.72
CA GLU A 113 13.24 10.30 4.98
C GLU A 113 12.75 11.00 6.26
N LEU A 114 13.53 10.95 7.35
CA LEU A 114 13.19 11.65 8.58
C LEU A 114 13.05 13.15 8.35
N GLY A 115 14.00 13.75 7.63
CA GLY A 115 13.95 15.16 7.23
C GLY A 115 12.66 15.46 6.45
N ALA A 116 12.47 14.77 5.32
CA ALA A 116 11.32 14.94 4.44
C ALA A 116 9.97 14.77 5.15
N PHE A 117 9.73 13.59 5.73
CA PHE A 117 8.43 13.25 6.32
C PHE A 117 8.11 14.13 7.53
N SER A 118 9.12 14.58 8.29
CA SER A 118 8.89 15.44 9.46
C SER A 118 8.35 16.82 9.09
N THR A 119 8.62 17.32 7.87
CA THR A 119 8.14 18.63 7.42
C THR A 119 6.68 18.63 6.99
N ARG A 120 6.10 17.45 6.77
CA ARG A 120 4.71 17.26 6.35
C ARG A 120 3.87 16.80 7.53
N LYS A 121 2.95 17.64 7.97
CA LYS A 121 2.15 17.38 9.18
C LYS A 121 1.39 16.05 9.11
N GLU A 122 0.81 15.73 7.95
CA GLU A 122 0.01 14.52 7.70
C GLU A 122 0.81 13.22 7.80
N LEU A 123 2.12 13.28 7.48
CA LEU A 123 3.04 12.16 7.67
C LEU A 123 3.60 12.16 9.08
N ALA A 124 4.09 13.31 9.55
CA ALA A 124 4.72 13.48 10.86
C ALA A 124 3.80 13.06 12.03
N GLU A 125 2.49 13.31 11.94
CA GLU A 125 1.53 12.86 12.97
C GLU A 125 1.41 11.34 13.06
N LYS A 126 1.73 10.62 11.97
CA LYS A 126 1.72 9.16 11.87
C LYS A 126 3.08 8.53 12.15
N MET A 127 4.11 9.32 12.47
CA MET A 127 5.46 8.82 12.66
C MET A 127 5.72 8.36 14.11
N LEU A 128 6.19 7.12 14.24
CA LEU A 128 6.91 6.60 15.39
C LEU A 128 8.40 6.51 15.03
N VAL A 129 9.20 7.45 15.54
CA VAL A 129 10.65 7.44 15.34
C VAL A 129 11.32 6.65 16.46
N LEU A 130 12.11 5.63 16.11
CA LEU A 130 12.90 4.85 17.06
C LEU A 130 14.35 5.34 17.02
N ARG A 131 14.75 6.16 17.99
CA ARG A 131 16.09 6.73 18.05
C ARG A 131 16.97 5.90 18.99
N GLN A 132 18.23 5.66 18.65
CA GLN A 132 19.16 5.02 19.59
C GLN A 132 19.36 5.92 20.83
N ASN A 133 19.24 5.32 22.01
CA ASN A 133 19.26 6.01 23.31
C ASN A 133 20.52 6.86 23.54
N LYS A 134 21.68 6.42 23.03
CA LYS A 134 22.95 7.14 23.13
C LYS A 134 22.90 8.53 22.49
N TYR A 135 22.05 8.74 21.48
CA TYR A 135 21.89 10.03 20.80
C TYR A 135 20.80 10.92 21.45
N LYS A 136 20.20 10.50 22.57
CA LYS A 136 19.07 11.21 23.20
C LYS A 136 19.41 12.63 23.62
N ALA A 137 20.59 12.80 24.21
CA ALA A 137 21.06 14.05 24.81
C ALA A 137 21.92 14.88 23.85
N ASP A 138 22.22 14.37 22.67
CA ASP A 138 23.10 15.03 21.71
C ASP A 138 22.51 16.36 21.22
N LYS A 139 23.38 17.38 21.13
CA LYS A 139 23.08 18.63 20.44
C LYS A 139 23.26 18.43 18.94
N SER A 140 22.27 17.79 18.29
CA SER A 140 22.32 17.44 16.87
C SER A 140 21.19 18.08 16.06
N PHE A 141 21.42 18.27 14.76
CA PHE A 141 20.37 18.76 13.85
C PHE A 141 19.15 17.83 13.85
N ILE A 142 19.36 16.51 13.97
CA ILE A 142 18.27 15.52 14.08
C ILE A 142 17.37 15.83 15.29
N ASN A 143 17.97 16.07 16.46
CA ASN A 143 17.24 16.31 17.70
C ASN A 143 16.55 17.69 17.75
N HIS A 144 17.19 18.71 17.16
CA HIS A 144 16.69 20.09 17.16
C HIS A 144 15.81 20.45 15.96
N GLY A 145 15.84 19.66 14.89
CA GLY A 145 15.03 19.84 13.68
C GLY A 145 13.95 18.76 13.56
N PRO A 146 14.13 17.71 12.74
CA PRO A 146 13.07 16.75 12.41
C PRO A 146 12.33 16.14 13.61
N ILE A 147 13.05 15.75 14.67
CA ILE A 147 12.43 15.18 15.88
C ILE A 147 11.47 16.15 16.56
N ARG A 148 11.77 17.46 16.54
CA ARG A 148 10.86 18.48 17.09
C ARG A 148 9.61 18.61 16.23
N LEU A 149 9.74 18.59 14.91
CA LEU A 149 8.60 18.66 13.99
C LEU A 149 7.65 17.47 14.18
N VAL A 150 8.19 16.25 14.27
CA VAL A 150 7.41 15.03 14.56
C VAL A 150 6.63 15.17 15.87
N ARG A 151 7.28 15.65 16.95
CA ARG A 151 6.60 15.88 18.24
C ARG A 151 5.50 16.94 18.13
N SER A 152 5.77 18.05 17.46
CA SER A 152 4.79 19.13 17.24
C SER A 152 3.57 18.66 16.46
N ALA A 153 3.75 17.71 15.53
CA ALA A 153 2.68 17.06 14.79
C ALA A 153 1.96 15.95 15.59
N LYS A 154 2.32 15.71 16.85
CA LYS A 154 1.82 14.62 17.73
C LYS A 154 2.34 13.22 17.42
N GLY A 155 3.28 13.08 16.48
CA GLY A 155 4.07 11.86 16.30
C GLY A 155 4.86 11.52 17.56
N LYS A 156 5.38 10.29 17.62
CA LYS A 156 6.04 9.73 18.81
C LYS A 156 7.50 9.45 18.54
N ILE A 157 8.30 9.64 19.58
CA ILE A 157 9.73 9.33 19.58
C ILE A 157 9.96 8.36 20.74
N LEU A 158 10.50 7.18 20.44
CA LEU A 158 10.97 6.25 21.46
C LEU A 158 12.48 6.11 21.36
N ASP A 159 13.13 6.03 22.52
CA ASP A 159 14.55 5.76 22.59
C ASP A 159 14.74 4.24 22.76
N ILE A 160 15.50 3.61 21.87
CA ILE A 160 15.81 2.17 21.91
C ILE A 160 17.26 1.93 22.33
N PRO A 161 17.56 0.82 23.04
CA PRO A 161 18.93 0.49 23.42
C PRO A 161 19.80 0.19 22.19
N HIS A 162 21.11 0.43 22.30
CA HIS A 162 22.05 0.16 21.21
C HIS A 162 22.11 -1.34 20.87
N ASP A 163 22.01 -2.19 21.87
CA ASP A 163 21.93 -3.66 21.79
C ASP A 163 20.48 -4.16 21.69
N PHE A 164 19.61 -3.42 21.00
CA PHE A 164 18.22 -3.82 20.81
C PHE A 164 18.11 -5.26 20.29
N ASP A 165 17.21 -6.01 20.93
CA ASP A 165 16.93 -7.41 20.65
C ASP A 165 15.41 -7.61 20.70
N TYR A 166 14.84 -8.06 19.59
CA TYR A 166 13.41 -8.33 19.45
C TYR A 166 12.94 -9.53 20.27
N LYS A 167 13.85 -10.33 20.83
CA LYS A 167 13.56 -11.41 21.78
C LYS A 167 13.52 -10.94 23.22
N ASN A 168 14.10 -9.77 23.54
CA ASN A 168 14.03 -9.20 24.87
C ASN A 168 12.76 -8.36 25.04
N LYS A 169 11.83 -8.84 25.88
CA LYS A 169 10.55 -8.19 26.16
C LYS A 169 10.70 -6.76 26.68
N GLU A 170 11.72 -6.48 27.47
CA GLU A 170 11.95 -5.12 27.99
C GLU A 170 12.25 -4.14 26.86
N HIS A 171 12.99 -4.58 25.84
CA HIS A 171 13.37 -3.75 24.70
C HIS A 171 12.17 -3.38 23.82
N PHE A 172 11.23 -4.32 23.59
CA PHE A 172 10.14 -4.10 22.63
C PHE A 172 8.78 -3.74 23.25
N SER A 173 8.59 -3.93 24.56
CA SER A 173 7.27 -3.77 25.19
C SER A 173 6.64 -2.39 24.96
N GLU A 174 7.41 -1.32 25.13
CA GLU A 174 6.94 0.05 24.93
C GLU A 174 6.72 0.37 23.44
N ILE A 175 7.48 -0.27 22.54
CA ILE A 175 7.28 -0.15 21.08
C ILE A 175 5.91 -0.71 20.71
N ILE A 176 5.62 -1.96 21.07
CA ILE A 176 4.32 -2.60 20.78
C ILE A 176 3.16 -1.82 21.38
N LYS A 177 3.30 -1.35 22.62
CA LYS A 177 2.29 -0.54 23.30
C LYS A 177 2.05 0.78 22.58
N THR A 178 3.11 1.44 22.10
CA THR A 178 3.00 2.71 21.36
C THR A 178 2.40 2.49 19.98
N VAL A 179 2.82 1.45 19.25
CA VAL A 179 2.23 1.04 17.97
C VAL A 179 0.71 0.84 18.11
N LYS A 180 0.28 0.07 19.11
CA LYS A 180 -1.15 -0.15 19.39
C LYS A 180 -1.93 1.13 19.69
N LYS A 181 -1.31 2.11 20.35
CA LYS A 181 -1.93 3.41 20.68
C LYS A 181 -2.00 4.36 19.49
N MET A 182 -1.00 4.32 18.61
CA MET A 182 -0.92 5.21 17.45
C MET A 182 -1.80 4.75 16.29
N ILE A 183 -1.94 3.43 16.14
CA ILE A 183 -2.81 2.86 15.12
C ILE A 183 -4.27 3.24 15.45
N PRO A 184 -5.00 3.84 14.49
CA PRO A 184 -6.38 4.23 14.69
C PRO A 184 -7.28 3.00 14.91
N SER A 185 -8.24 3.12 15.82
CA SER A 185 -9.34 2.17 15.95
C SER A 185 -10.33 2.35 14.80
N GLY A 186 -10.72 1.26 14.14
CA GLY A 186 -11.75 1.27 13.08
C GLY A 186 -11.21 1.51 11.67
N ARG A 187 -12.13 1.54 10.71
CA ARG A 187 -11.85 1.69 9.27
C ARG A 187 -11.52 3.12 8.91
N ARG A 188 -10.50 3.32 8.07
CA ARG A 188 -10.25 4.61 7.40
C ARG A 188 -10.74 4.51 5.97
N SER A 189 -11.60 5.43 5.58
CA SER A 189 -11.94 5.62 4.17
C SER A 189 -10.67 6.04 3.43
N LYS A 190 -10.17 5.20 2.54
CA LYS A 190 -9.05 5.54 1.67
C LYS A 190 -9.60 6.13 0.37
N SER A 191 -8.91 7.14 -0.16
CA SER A 191 -9.30 7.76 -1.43
C SER A 191 -9.20 6.74 -2.58
N ILE A 192 -10.27 6.61 -3.36
CA ILE A 192 -10.28 5.77 -4.57
C ILE A 192 -9.25 6.23 -5.61
N ASN A 193 -8.87 7.50 -5.57
CA ASN A 193 -7.87 8.11 -6.46
C ASN A 193 -6.43 7.93 -5.97
N ASN A 194 -6.21 7.24 -4.84
CA ASN A 194 -4.87 7.01 -4.32
C ASN A 194 -4.15 5.99 -5.21
N ILE A 195 -3.17 6.46 -5.99
CA ILE A 195 -2.42 5.64 -6.95
C ILE A 195 -1.69 4.46 -6.29
N LEU A 196 -1.35 4.54 -5.01
CA LEU A 196 -0.70 3.45 -4.26
C LEU A 196 -1.65 2.26 -4.03
N LEU A 197 -2.95 2.47 -4.21
CA LEU A 197 -4.00 1.46 -4.08
C LEU A 197 -4.42 0.88 -5.44
N TYR A 198 -3.90 1.39 -6.56
CA TYR A 198 -4.32 0.97 -7.89
C TYR A 198 -4.03 -0.50 -8.16
N GLN A 199 -3.01 -1.09 -7.53
CA GLN A 199 -2.78 -2.54 -7.57
C GLN A 199 -4.01 -3.34 -7.11
N ASN A 200 -4.71 -2.89 -6.06
CA ASN A 200 -5.90 -3.58 -5.57
C ASN A 200 -7.09 -3.36 -6.52
N HIS A 201 -7.25 -2.13 -7.02
CA HIS A 201 -8.33 -1.81 -7.97
C HIS A 201 -8.17 -2.62 -9.26
N ILE A 202 -6.97 -2.65 -9.83
CA ILE A 202 -6.68 -3.33 -11.08
C ILE A 202 -6.77 -4.85 -10.92
N LEU A 203 -6.26 -5.41 -9.81
CA LEU A 203 -6.41 -6.85 -9.55
C LEU A 203 -7.88 -7.27 -9.46
N LEU A 204 -8.73 -6.46 -8.81
CA LEU A 204 -10.17 -6.70 -8.77
C LEU A 204 -10.81 -6.60 -10.16
N LEU A 205 -10.41 -5.62 -10.97
CA LEU A 205 -10.90 -5.49 -12.35
C LEU A 205 -10.53 -6.71 -13.21
N ILE A 206 -9.28 -7.18 -13.13
CA ILE A 206 -8.83 -8.39 -13.84
C ILE A 206 -9.61 -9.61 -13.35
N TYR A 207 -9.85 -9.74 -12.03
CA TYR A 207 -10.67 -10.81 -11.48
C TYR A 207 -12.11 -10.82 -12.01
N LEU A 208 -12.71 -9.63 -12.21
CA LEU A 208 -14.11 -9.51 -12.60
C LEU A 208 -14.35 -9.69 -14.10
N PHE A 209 -13.43 -9.18 -14.93
CA PHE A 209 -13.61 -9.14 -16.37
C PHE A 209 -12.76 -10.14 -17.14
N ASP A 210 -11.74 -10.74 -16.53
CA ASP A 210 -10.73 -11.59 -17.19
C ASP A 210 -10.07 -10.92 -18.44
N GLU A 211 -8.95 -11.47 -18.93
CA GLU A 211 -8.29 -11.12 -20.20
C GLU A 211 -8.21 -9.60 -20.55
N LEU A 212 -7.84 -8.76 -19.59
CA LEU A 212 -7.83 -7.31 -19.80
C LEU A 212 -6.52 -6.82 -20.41
N ASN A 213 -6.57 -6.04 -21.48
CA ASN A 213 -5.41 -5.28 -21.97
C ASN A 213 -5.27 -3.91 -21.28
N ILE A 214 -4.13 -3.23 -21.48
CA ILE A 214 -3.85 -1.93 -20.85
C ILE A 214 -4.88 -0.83 -21.19
N THR A 215 -5.40 -0.83 -22.42
CA THR A 215 -6.40 0.15 -22.87
C THR A 215 -7.72 -0.06 -22.16
N SER A 216 -8.14 -1.32 -22.02
CA SER A 216 -9.33 -1.73 -21.27
C SER A 216 -9.20 -1.41 -19.79
N ILE A 217 -8.04 -1.64 -19.18
CA ILE A 217 -7.76 -1.25 -17.79
C ILE A 217 -7.88 0.27 -17.62
N HIS A 218 -7.26 1.07 -18.49
CA HIS A 218 -7.39 2.54 -18.42
C HIS A 218 -8.83 3.00 -18.58
N LYS A 219 -9.60 2.39 -19.49
CA LYS A 219 -11.03 2.70 -19.67
C LYS A 219 -11.81 2.38 -18.39
N LEU A 220 -11.68 1.18 -17.84
CA LEU A 220 -12.34 0.79 -16.60
C LEU A 220 -11.93 1.69 -15.43
N MET A 221 -10.64 1.98 -15.27
CA MET A 221 -10.15 2.90 -14.24
C MET A 221 -10.74 4.29 -14.41
N SER A 222 -10.85 4.84 -15.63
CA SER A 222 -11.49 6.15 -15.83
C SER A 222 -12.97 6.16 -15.38
N MET A 223 -13.68 5.05 -15.57
CA MET A 223 -15.06 4.88 -15.12
C MET A 223 -15.11 4.71 -13.59
N VAL A 224 -14.22 3.90 -13.02
CA VAL A 224 -14.08 3.69 -11.58
C VAL A 224 -13.70 4.97 -10.86
N LEU A 225 -12.96 5.90 -11.46
CA LEU A 225 -12.60 7.18 -10.85
C LEU A 225 -13.55 8.34 -11.23
N GLU A 226 -14.54 8.08 -12.10
CA GLU A 226 -15.48 9.09 -12.63
C GLU A 226 -14.78 10.31 -13.27
N LYS A 227 -13.62 10.10 -13.88
CA LYS A 227 -12.87 11.17 -14.53
C LYS A 227 -11.93 10.64 -15.60
N LYS A 228 -11.50 11.53 -16.49
CA LYS A 228 -10.40 11.25 -17.42
C LYS A 228 -9.11 11.08 -16.62
N LEU A 229 -8.36 10.01 -16.91
CA LEU A 229 -7.08 9.76 -16.26
C LEU A 229 -6.04 10.81 -16.66
N THR A 230 -5.37 11.37 -15.65
CA THR A 230 -4.19 12.22 -15.81
C THR A 230 -2.95 11.38 -16.13
N ASN A 231 -1.85 12.02 -16.55
CA ASN A 231 -0.58 11.33 -16.80
C ASN A 231 -0.09 10.56 -15.56
N GLN A 232 -0.21 11.15 -14.37
CA GLN A 232 0.17 10.51 -13.11
C GLN A 232 -0.63 9.24 -12.84
N GLU A 233 -1.92 9.22 -13.19
CA GLU A 233 -2.78 8.06 -12.98
C GLU A 233 -2.53 6.96 -14.00
N LEU A 234 -2.21 7.32 -15.25
CA LEU A 234 -1.75 6.36 -16.26
C LEU A 234 -0.43 5.70 -15.83
N ILE A 235 0.49 6.48 -15.28
CA ILE A 235 1.73 5.96 -14.68
C ILE A 235 1.41 5.04 -13.50
N GLY A 236 0.53 5.46 -12.60
CA GLY A 236 0.07 4.65 -11.47
C GLY A 236 -0.54 3.32 -11.90
N CYS A 237 -1.32 3.29 -12.99
CA CYS A 237 -1.86 2.05 -13.53
C CYS A 237 -0.76 1.11 -14.05
N LYS A 238 0.22 1.64 -14.77
CA LYS A 238 1.37 0.86 -15.27
C LYS A 238 2.22 0.30 -14.13
N ALA A 239 2.53 1.13 -13.13
CA ALA A 239 3.26 0.74 -11.94
C ALA A 239 2.53 -0.38 -11.18
N ALA A 240 1.22 -0.23 -10.98
CA ALA A 240 0.39 -1.26 -10.35
C ALA A 240 0.42 -2.59 -11.12
N ILE A 241 0.31 -2.57 -12.46
CA ILE A 241 0.40 -3.78 -13.29
C ILE A 241 1.78 -4.43 -13.18
N HIS A 242 2.85 -3.63 -13.21
CA HIS A 242 4.21 -4.13 -13.05
C HIS A 242 4.39 -4.81 -11.68
N SER A 243 3.91 -4.17 -10.61
CA SER A 243 3.94 -4.70 -9.24
C SER A 243 3.19 -6.02 -9.10
N LEU A 244 1.98 -6.11 -9.68
CA LEU A 244 1.16 -7.31 -9.70
C LEU A 244 1.85 -8.45 -10.48
N THR A 245 2.51 -8.12 -11.59
CA THR A 245 3.25 -9.10 -12.42
C THR A 245 4.48 -9.61 -11.67
N ARG A 246 5.29 -8.71 -11.10
CA ARG A 246 6.48 -9.04 -10.29
C ARG A 246 6.12 -9.90 -9.08
N SER A 247 4.96 -9.64 -8.48
CA SER A 247 4.41 -10.40 -7.34
C SER A 247 3.67 -11.68 -7.75
N GLN A 248 3.62 -12.00 -9.05
CA GLN A 248 2.96 -13.18 -9.62
C GLN A 248 1.46 -13.27 -9.31
N PHE A 249 0.79 -12.14 -9.14
CA PHE A 249 -0.67 -12.10 -9.01
C PHE A 249 -1.37 -12.12 -10.37
N ILE A 250 -0.69 -11.67 -11.41
CA ILE A 250 -1.16 -11.69 -12.79
C ILE A 250 -0.04 -12.17 -13.72
N ASP A 251 -0.43 -12.81 -14.82
CA ASP A 251 0.45 -13.13 -15.94
C ASP A 251 0.03 -12.33 -17.18
N LYS A 252 0.97 -12.18 -18.12
CA LYS A 252 0.71 -11.52 -19.40
C LYS A 252 0.72 -12.56 -20.53
N ILE A 253 -0.40 -12.71 -21.22
CA ILE A 253 -0.52 -13.55 -22.43
C ILE A 253 -0.81 -12.63 -23.61
N GLY A 254 0.14 -12.52 -24.55
CA GLY A 254 0.05 -11.55 -25.63
C GLY A 254 0.00 -10.12 -25.10
N ASN A 255 -1.13 -9.44 -25.29
CA ASN A 255 -1.39 -8.08 -24.79
C ASN A 255 -2.37 -8.01 -23.62
N GLU A 256 -2.88 -9.17 -23.17
CA GLU A 256 -3.87 -9.29 -22.12
C GLU A 256 -3.21 -9.74 -20.81
N TYR A 257 -3.77 -9.28 -19.70
CA TYR A 257 -3.38 -9.67 -18.35
C TYR A 257 -4.44 -10.63 -17.80
N ILE A 258 -3.97 -11.75 -17.28
CA ILE A 258 -4.81 -12.80 -16.70
C ILE A 258 -4.45 -13.02 -15.24
N LEU A 259 -5.42 -13.49 -14.46
CA LEU A 259 -5.23 -13.78 -13.05
C LEU A 259 -4.48 -15.10 -12.86
N THR A 260 -3.53 -15.14 -11.93
CA THR A 260 -2.93 -16.41 -11.47
C THR A 260 -3.73 -17.01 -10.31
N ASP A 261 -3.47 -18.27 -9.94
CA ASP A 261 -4.05 -18.90 -8.73
C ASP A 261 -3.75 -18.09 -7.46
N ARG A 262 -2.57 -17.47 -7.41
CA ARG A 262 -2.16 -16.60 -6.32
C ARG A 262 -2.97 -15.30 -6.31
N GLY A 263 -3.17 -14.67 -7.47
CA GLY A 263 -4.01 -13.49 -7.61
C GLY A 263 -5.47 -13.77 -7.23
N PHE A 264 -5.99 -14.92 -7.67
CA PHE A 264 -7.32 -15.40 -7.31
C PHE A 264 -7.48 -15.53 -5.80
N SER A 265 -6.55 -16.22 -5.15
CA SER A 265 -6.55 -16.43 -3.70
C SER A 265 -6.44 -15.10 -2.93
N ASP A 266 -5.62 -14.16 -3.42
CA ASP A 266 -5.47 -12.84 -2.79
C ASP A 266 -6.79 -12.06 -2.81
N VAL A 267 -7.51 -12.02 -3.93
CA VAL A 267 -8.84 -11.38 -4.01
C VAL A 267 -9.83 -12.03 -3.03
N GLN A 268 -9.84 -13.36 -2.94
CA GLN A 268 -10.75 -14.06 -2.02
C GLN A 268 -10.49 -13.76 -0.54
N LEU A 269 -9.24 -13.55 -0.16
CA LEU A 269 -8.85 -13.24 1.23
C LEU A 269 -8.99 -11.74 1.55
N LYS A 270 -8.87 -10.88 0.55
CA LYS A 270 -8.79 -9.41 0.71
C LYS A 270 -10.14 -8.72 0.82
N TYR A 271 -11.25 -9.33 0.40
CA TYR A 271 -12.57 -8.68 0.40
C TYR A 271 -13.57 -9.40 1.31
N TYR A 272 -14.27 -8.63 2.16
CA TYR A 272 -15.40 -9.16 2.95
C TYR A 272 -16.64 -9.43 2.08
N ALA A 273 -16.79 -8.67 1.00
CA ALA A 273 -17.90 -8.75 0.08
C ALA A 273 -17.73 -9.85 -0.98
N LEU A 274 -17.18 -11.01 -0.61
CA LEU A 274 -16.85 -12.07 -1.58
C LEU A 274 -18.09 -12.58 -2.33
N ASN A 275 -19.23 -12.69 -1.66
CA ASN A 275 -20.50 -13.06 -2.30
C ASN A 275 -20.95 -12.01 -3.32
N GLU A 276 -20.82 -10.72 -3.00
CA GLU A 276 -21.17 -9.62 -3.91
C GLU A 276 -20.25 -9.62 -5.14
N ILE A 277 -18.94 -9.77 -4.93
CA ILE A 277 -17.92 -9.87 -5.98
C ILE A 277 -18.17 -11.07 -6.89
N THR A 278 -18.49 -12.23 -6.29
CA THR A 278 -18.74 -13.47 -7.04
C THR A 278 -20.03 -13.36 -7.87
N ASN A 279 -21.10 -12.83 -7.28
CA ASN A 279 -22.36 -12.59 -8.00
C ASN A 279 -22.17 -11.58 -9.12
N LEU A 280 -21.38 -10.52 -8.89
CA LEU A 280 -21.05 -9.54 -9.92
C LEU A 280 -20.25 -10.19 -11.05
N ARG A 281 -19.23 -11.01 -10.76
CA ARG A 281 -18.47 -11.76 -11.77
C ARG A 281 -19.40 -12.63 -12.61
N ILE A 282 -20.26 -13.43 -11.98
CA ILE A 282 -21.24 -14.28 -12.69
C ILE A 282 -22.19 -13.42 -13.56
N SER A 283 -22.68 -12.30 -13.04
CA SER A 283 -23.54 -11.39 -13.81
C SER A 283 -22.82 -10.78 -15.00
N ILE A 284 -21.52 -10.52 -14.90
CA ILE A 284 -20.70 -10.02 -16.01
C ILE A 284 -20.54 -11.13 -17.06
N MET A 285 -20.23 -12.36 -16.64
CA MET A 285 -20.08 -13.53 -17.52
C MET A 285 -21.37 -13.85 -18.29
N ASN A 286 -22.52 -13.81 -17.62
CA ASN A 286 -23.81 -14.16 -18.25
C ASN A 286 -24.33 -13.13 -19.26
N LYS A 287 -23.67 -11.97 -19.39
CA LYS A 287 -24.08 -10.89 -20.30
C LYS A 287 -23.36 -10.91 -21.64
N GLN A 288 -22.51 -11.91 -21.89
CA GLN A 288 -21.99 -12.19 -23.22
C GLN A 288 -23.15 -12.70 -24.09
N LEU A 289 -23.50 -11.92 -25.12
CA LEU A 289 -24.41 -12.32 -26.20
C LEU A 289 -23.59 -12.55 -27.47
#